data_AF-A0A920EHM6-F1
#
_entry.id   AF-A0A920EHM6-F1
#
_cell.length_a   1.000
_cell.length_b   1.000
_cell.length_c   1.000
_cell.angle_alpha   90.00
_cell.angle_beta   90.00
_cell.angle_gamma   90.00
#
_symmetry.space_group_name_H-M   'P 1'
#
loop_
_entity.id
_entity.type
_entity.pdbx_description
1 polymer ?
#
loop_
_entity_poly.entity_id
_entity_poly.type
_entity_poly.pdbx_seq_one_letter_code
_entity_poly.pdbx_strand_id
1 'polypeptide(L)' 'MLNSIDNIIRSSKENSTYECIVDFSFETELLLCEVINVERSWLKANPNYILSDEQEIKFSKLKLRREKESR' A
#
# COMPACT_ATOMS: atom_id res chain seq x y z
N MET A 1 11.74 -2.07 11.34
CA MET A 1 11.69 -2.21 9.88
C MET A 1 10.51 -3.11 9.53
N LEU A 2 9.44 -2.52 9.00
CA LEU A 2 8.14 -3.17 8.72
C LEU A 2 7.68 -2.83 7.29
N ASN A 3 8.61 -2.69 6.35
CA ASN A 3 8.34 -2.13 5.01
C ASN A 3 8.19 -3.22 3.93
N SER A 4 7.91 -4.46 4.33
CA SER A 4 7.54 -5.50 3.38
C SER A 4 6.11 -5.29 2.90
N ILE A 5 5.83 -5.69 1.66
CA ILE A 5 4.49 -5.59 1.05
C ILE A 5 3.41 -6.17 1.98
N ASP A 6 3.64 -7.36 2.53
CA ASP A 6 2.68 -8.03 3.41
C ASP A 6 2.38 -7.23 4.69
N ASN A 7 3.40 -6.63 5.31
CA ASN A 7 3.20 -5.79 6.49
C ASN A 7 2.44 -4.51 6.15
N ILE A 8 2.75 -3.87 5.01
CA ILE A 8 2.07 -2.65 4.55
C ILE A 8 0.58 -2.91 4.28
N ILE A 9 0.25 -4.02 3.61
CA ILE A 9 -1.14 -4.41 3.32
C ILE A 9 -1.88 -4.77 4.60
N ARG A 10 -1.27 -5.58 5.47
CA ARG A 10 -1.87 -6.00 6.74
C ARG A 10 -2.15 -4.82 7.68
N SER A 11 -1.20 -3.91 7.84
CA SER A 11 -1.41 -2.69 8.64
C SER A 11 -2.48 -1.76 8.06
N SER A 12 -2.69 -1.80 6.74
CA SER A 12 -3.77 -1.02 6.11
C SER A 12 -5.15 -1.66 6.34
N LYS A 13 -5.23 -2.98 6.47
CA LYS A 13 -6.44 -3.72 6.85
C LYS A 13 -6.84 -3.49 8.31
N GLU A 14 -5.87 -3.45 9.23
CA GLU A 14 -6.09 -3.24 10.67
C GLU A 14 -6.61 -1.83 11.01
N ASN A 15 -6.32 -0.82 10.17
CA ASN A 15 -6.76 0.57 10.38
C ASN A 15 -8.15 0.87 9.79
N SER A 16 -8.80 -0.08 9.13
CA SER A 16 -10.15 0.09 8.58
C SER A 16 -11.20 -0.25 9.64
N THR A 17 -11.90 0.75 10.19
CA THR A 17 -13.11 0.49 10.97
C THR A 17 -14.20 -0.07 10.04
N TYR A 18 -14.94 -1.06 10.56
CA TYR A 18 -15.71 -2.09 9.84
C TYR A 18 -16.79 -1.63 8.82
N GLU A 19 -17.05 -0.34 8.61
CA GLU A 19 -18.16 0.15 7.78
C GLU A 19 -17.77 1.00 6.56
N CYS A 20 -16.49 1.36 6.38
CA CYS A 20 -16.03 2.07 5.19
C CYS A 20 -15.24 1.11 4.28
N ILE A 21 -15.94 0.16 3.66
CA ILE A 21 -15.38 -0.88 2.78
C ILE A 21 -15.13 -0.31 1.37
N VAL A 22 -14.42 0.82 1.27
CA VAL A 22 -13.44 0.91 0.20
C VAL A 22 -12.25 0.20 0.78
N ASP A 23 -12.03 -1.04 0.35
CA ASP A 23 -11.05 -1.95 0.94
C ASP A 23 -9.68 -1.23 0.97
N PHE A 24 -9.31 -0.65 2.12
CA PHE A 24 -8.09 0.14 2.26
C PHE A 24 -6.86 -0.69 1.89
N SER A 25 -6.99 -2.03 1.97
CA SER A 25 -6.03 -3.00 1.46
C SER A 25 -5.91 -2.98 -0.07
N PHE A 26 -7.03 -2.86 -0.80
CA PHE A 26 -7.05 -2.78 -2.27
C PHE A 26 -6.43 -1.47 -2.79
N GLU A 27 -6.80 -0.33 -2.21
CA GLU A 27 -6.19 0.96 -2.57
C GLU A 27 -4.69 0.98 -2.29
N THR A 28 -4.27 0.38 -1.17
CA THR A 28 -2.86 0.20 -0.83
C THR A 28 -2.14 -0.70 -1.84
N GLU A 29 -2.75 -1.80 -2.26
CA GLU A 29 -2.20 -2.67 -3.30
C GLU A 29 -2.03 -1.93 -4.65
N LEU A 30 -2.99 -1.09 -5.04
CA LEU A 30 -2.89 -0.28 -6.25
C LEU A 30 -1.75 0.74 -6.16
N LEU A 31 -1.60 1.41 -5.02
CA LEU A 31 -0.48 2.33 -4.78
C LEU A 31 0.88 1.61 -4.84
N LEU A 32 0.97 0.41 -4.26
CA LEU A 32 2.19 -0.40 -4.34
C LEU A 32 2.51 -0.83 -5.77
N CYS A 33 1.50 -1.19 -6.58
CA CYS A 33 1.69 -1.46 -8.00
C CYS A 33 2.27 -0.23 -8.74
N GLU A 34 1.76 0.97 -8.47
CA GLU A 34 2.23 2.22 -9.09
C GLU A 34 3.65 2.62 -8.63
N VAL A 35 3.98 2.34 -7.37
CA VAL A 35 5.29 2.66 -6.78
C VAL A 35 6.37 1.73 -7.33
N ILE A 36 6.11 0.43 -7.33
CA ILE A 36 7.06 -0.60 -7.75
C ILE A 36 7.05 -0.79 -9.28
N ASN A 37 6.01 -0.28 -9.95
CA ASN A 37 5.75 -0.43 -11.38
C ASN A 37 5.58 -1.91 -11.80
N VAL A 38 4.69 -2.60 -11.11
CA VAL A 38 4.39 -4.02 -11.30
C VAL A 38 2.89 -4.28 -11.32
N GLU A 39 2.49 -5.44 -11.82
CA GLU A 39 1.12 -5.90 -11.72
C GLU A 39 0.79 -6.43 -10.33
N ARG A 40 -0.51 -6.45 -10.01
CA ARG A 40 -1.04 -6.98 -8.74
C ARG A 40 -0.70 -8.46 -8.53
N SER A 41 -0.65 -9.25 -9.60
CA SER A 41 -0.23 -10.65 -9.59
C SER A 41 1.18 -10.81 -9.02
N TRP A 42 2.09 -9.89 -9.38
CA TRP A 42 3.46 -9.88 -8.91
C TRP A 42 3.55 -9.55 -7.42
N LEU A 43 2.77 -8.58 -6.92
CA LEU A 43 2.73 -8.27 -5.48
C LEU A 43 2.33 -9.49 -4.65
N LYS A 44 1.31 -10.24 -5.10
CA LYS A 44 0.83 -11.45 -4.43
C LYS A 44 1.86 -12.58 -4.45
N ALA A 45 2.65 -12.68 -5.51
CA ALA A 45 3.73 -13.66 -5.62
C ALA A 45 4.97 -13.27 -4.80
N ASN A 46 5.12 -11.99 -4.44
CA ASN A 46 6.31 -11.45 -3.76
C ASN A 46 5.95 -10.71 -2.45
N PRO A 47 5.24 -11.33 -1.50
CA PRO A 47 4.76 -10.67 -0.27
C PRO A 47 5.90 -10.16 0.63
N ASN A 48 7.08 -10.77 0.52
CA ASN A 48 8.27 -10.44 1.31
C ASN A 48 9.17 -9.41 0.64
N TYR A 49 8.80 -8.88 -0.52
CA TYR A 49 9.56 -7.79 -1.15
C TYR A 49 9.59 -6.58 -0.22
N ILE A 50 10.80 -6.02 -0.04
CA ILE A 50 11.06 -4.85 0.78
C ILE A 50 11.22 -3.66 -0.16
N LEU A 51 10.45 -2.60 0.08
CA LEU A 51 10.59 -1.36 -0.69
C LEU A 51 12.00 -0.78 -0.49
N SER A 52 12.60 -0.28 -1.57
CA SER A 52 13.74 0.63 -1.46
C SER A 52 13.33 1.96 -0.81
N ASP A 53 14.29 2.70 -0.27
CA ASP A 53 14.05 4.00 0.35
C ASP A 53 13.30 4.97 -0.59
N GLU A 54 13.64 4.98 -1.88
CA GLU A 54 12.96 5.81 -2.89
C GLU A 54 11.49 5.39 -3.08
N GLN A 55 11.22 4.09 -3.12
CA GLN A 55 9.88 3.55 -3.25
C GLN A 55 9.05 3.83 -1.99
N GLU A 56 9.63 3.70 -0.80
CA GLU A 56 8.96 4.01 0.47
C GLU A 56 8.57 5.48 0.57
N ILE A 57 9.48 6.38 0.17
CA ILE A 57 9.20 7.82 0.09
C ILE A 57 8.08 8.09 -0.93
N LYS A 58 8.13 7.47 -2.11
CA LYS A 58 7.10 7.63 -3.16
C LYS A 58 5.74 7.13 -2.67
N PHE A 59 5.70 5.95 -2.04
CA PHE A 59 4.49 5.36 -1.48
C PHE A 59 3.85 6.28 -0.43
N SER A 60 4.66 6.77 0.52
CA SER A 60 4.19 7.67 1.58
C SER A 60 3.61 8.98 1.02
N LYS A 61 4.27 9.56 0.00
CA LYS A 61 3.78 10.79 -0.67
C LYS A 61 2.44 10.57 -1.37
N LEU A 62 2.29 9.46 -2.10
CA LEU A 62 1.06 9.15 -2.82
C LEU A 62 -0.10 8.86 -1.85
N LYS A 63 0.16 8.10 -0.78
CA LYS A 63 -0.82 7.82 0.26
C LYS A 63 -1.33 9.10 0.93
N LEU A 64 -0.43 9.98 1.35
CA LEU A 64 -0.78 11.28 1.94
C LEU A 64 -1.57 12.18 0.97
N ARG A 65 -1.28 12.13 -0.33
CA ARG A 65 -2.03 12.89 -1.33
C ARG A 65 -3.48 12.41 -1.41
N ARG A 66 -3.71 11.10 -1.50
CA ARG A 66 -5.06 10.51 -1.56
C ARG A 66 -5.87 10.77 -0.28
N GLU A 67 -5.24 10.73 0.88
CA GLU A 67 -5.91 11.04 2.16
C GLU A 67 -6.36 12.51 2.26
N LYS A 68 -5.62 13.43 1.63
CA LYS A 68 -5.97 14.86 1.58
C LYS A 68 -7.09 15.17 0.59
N GLU A 69 -7.17 14.43 -0.52
CA GLU A 69 -8.21 14.60 -1.54
C GLU A 69 -9.57 14.03 -1.10
N SER A 70 -9.58 13.15 -0.09
CA SER A 70 -10.80 12.52 0.43
C SER A 70 -11.44 13.25 1.61
N ARG A 71 -10.93 14.44 1.99
CA ARG A 71 -11.43 15.32 3.06
C ARG A 71 -11.98 16.62 2.49
#